data_AF-A0A0K2TSV2-F1
#
_entry.id   AF-A0A0K2TSV2-F1
#
_cell.length_a   1.000
_cell.length_b   1.000
_cell.length_c   1.000
_cell.angle_alpha   90.00
_cell.angle_beta   90.00
_cell.angle_gamma   90.00
#
_symmetry.space_group_name_H-M   'P 1'
#
loop_
_entity.id
_entity.type
_entity.pdbx_description
1 polymer ?
#
loop_
_entity_poly.entity_id
_entity_poly.type
_entity_poly.pdbx_seq_one_letter_code
_entity_poly.pdbx_strand_id
1 'polypeptide(L)'
;MWIIKLIFLFNLYGASQSFVSFRGDQVPQTWPNGVIPYHISSFFTKEEAQNIDNTLRQIESQSCIRFRPKQWYDWNSVFFQIGIKGCSTTGIGYHPFRGTTTIYLKRPG
;
A
#
# COMPACT_ATOMS: atom_id res chain seq x y z
N MET A 1 -13.56 1.59 -50.06
CA MET A 1 -14.80 2.39 -49.95
C MET A 1 -15.90 1.36 -49.68
N TRP A 2 -16.44 1.17 -48.48
CA TRP A 2 -17.05 2.14 -47.59
C TRP A 2 -17.03 1.58 -46.15
N ILE A 3 -16.27 2.23 -45.26
CA ILE A 3 -16.54 2.17 -43.82
C ILE A 3 -17.87 2.91 -43.61
N ILE A 4 -18.57 2.55 -42.53
CA ILE A 4 -19.77 3.22 -41.99
C ILE A 4 -21.08 2.72 -42.60
N LYS A 5 -21.66 1.68 -41.99
CA LYS A 5 -23.10 1.60 -41.76
C LYS A 5 -23.42 0.58 -40.66
N LEU A 6 -23.87 1.13 -39.52
CA LEU A 6 -24.82 0.54 -38.56
C LEU A 6 -24.26 -0.61 -37.68
N ILE A 7 -23.77 -0.42 -36.45
CA ILE A 7 -24.43 0.17 -35.28
C ILE A 7 -25.95 -0.06 -35.36
N PHE A 8 -26.50 -0.91 -34.48
CA PHE A 8 -27.90 -1.37 -34.36
C PHE A 8 -28.26 -2.77 -34.90
N LEU A 9 -27.46 -3.81 -34.64
CA LEU A 9 -27.93 -5.21 -34.71
C LEU A 9 -27.42 -6.10 -33.58
N PHE A 10 -27.49 -5.65 -32.33
CA PHE A 10 -27.44 -6.55 -31.16
C PHE A 10 -28.47 -6.10 -30.11
N ASN A 11 -29.73 -6.00 -30.53
CA ASN A 11 -30.88 -6.13 -29.64
C ASN A 11 -31.39 -7.57 -29.79
N LEU A 12 -31.72 -8.24 -28.67
CA LEU A 12 -32.23 -9.63 -28.53
C LEU A 12 -31.24 -10.72 -28.05
N TYR A 13 -30.31 -10.42 -27.15
CA TYR A 13 -29.79 -11.45 -26.23
C TYR A 13 -29.74 -10.91 -24.79
N GLY A 14 -30.69 -11.37 -23.98
CA GLY A 14 -30.58 -11.52 -22.52
C GLY A 14 -29.99 -10.36 -21.72
N ALA A 15 -30.85 -9.43 -21.30
CA ALA A 15 -30.60 -8.60 -20.13
C ALA A 15 -30.61 -9.48 -18.86
N SER A 16 -29.44 -10.02 -18.50
CA SER A 16 -29.07 -10.31 -17.11
C SER A 16 -27.55 -10.26 -16.95
N GLN A 17 -26.92 -9.22 -17.49
CA GLN A 17 -25.65 -8.80 -16.92
C GLN A 17 -26.00 -8.08 -15.63
N SER A 18 -25.72 -8.71 -14.49
CA SER A 18 -25.53 -7.99 -13.24
C SER A 18 -24.61 -6.82 -13.56
N PHE A 19 -25.15 -5.60 -13.61
CA PHE A 19 -24.37 -4.38 -13.78
C PHE A 19 -23.52 -4.23 -12.52
N VAL A 20 -22.35 -4.87 -12.51
CA VAL A 20 -21.30 -4.52 -11.57
C VAL A 20 -20.88 -3.11 -11.99
N SER A 21 -21.06 -2.15 -11.09
CA SER A 21 -20.67 -0.77 -11.31
C SER A 21 -19.18 -0.72 -11.69
N PHE A 22 -18.86 -0.34 -12.92
CA PHE A 22 -17.51 0.08 -13.34
C PHE A 22 -17.15 1.46 -12.75
N ARG A 23 -17.41 1.67 -11.44
CA ARG A 23 -16.59 2.62 -10.70
C ARG A 23 -15.24 1.94 -10.53
N GLY A 24 -14.17 2.58 -10.98
CA GLY A 24 -12.84 2.00 -11.12
C GLY A 24 -12.46 1.03 -10.00
N ASP A 25 -11.84 -0.07 -10.41
CA ASP A 25 -11.29 -1.14 -9.56
C ASP A 25 -10.91 -0.60 -8.18
N GLN A 26 -11.61 -1.06 -7.14
CA GLN A 26 -11.24 -0.75 -5.77
C GLN A 26 -9.93 -1.47 -5.48
N VAL A 27 -8.82 -0.79 -5.75
CA VAL A 27 -7.48 -1.28 -5.45
C VAL A 27 -7.41 -1.52 -3.93
N PRO A 28 -7.08 -2.75 -3.47
CA PRO A 28 -7.06 -3.05 -2.05
C PRO A 28 -6.08 -2.10 -1.34
N GLN A 29 -6.54 -1.43 -0.30
CA GLN A 29 -5.72 -0.53 0.53
C GLN A 29 -5.04 -1.28 1.69
N THR A 30 -5.29 -2.59 1.81
CA THR A 30 -4.75 -3.46 2.85
C THR A 30 -3.56 -4.26 2.34
N TRP A 31 -2.56 -4.46 3.19
CA TRP A 31 -1.38 -5.25 2.84
C TRP A 31 -1.74 -6.71 2.57
N PRO A 32 -1.26 -7.30 1.46
CA PRO A 32 -1.50 -8.71 1.16
C PRO A 32 -1.04 -9.61 2.30
N ASN A 33 -1.90 -10.55 2.71
CA ASN A 33 -1.66 -11.50 3.81
C ASN A 33 -1.34 -10.85 5.17
N GLY A 34 -1.59 -9.55 5.34
CA GLY A 34 -1.22 -8.81 6.54
C GLY A 34 0.29 -8.69 6.76
N VAL A 35 1.13 -8.97 5.74
CA VAL A 35 2.59 -8.93 5.85
C VAL A 35 3.11 -7.63 5.25
N ILE A 36 3.90 -6.90 6.04
CA ILE A 36 4.46 -5.60 5.68
C ILE A 36 5.99 -5.72 5.61
N PRO A 37 6.58 -5.73 4.40
CA PRO A 37 8.02 -5.60 4.24
C PRO A 37 8.46 -4.21 4.66
N TYR A 38 9.45 -4.09 5.55
CA TYR A 38 9.94 -2.81 6.03
C TYR A 38 11.46 -2.71 6.08
N HIS A 39 11.95 -1.47 6.09
CA HIS A 39 13.32 -1.16 6.45
C HIS A 39 13.39 0.16 7.22
N ILE A 40 14.37 0.26 8.11
CA ILE A 40 14.61 1.46 8.94
C ILE A 40 15.86 2.16 8.40
N SER A 41 15.78 3.47 8.24
CA SER A 41 16.91 4.28 7.81
C SER A 41 18.10 4.16 8.77
N SER A 42 19.31 4.10 8.24
CA SER A 42 20.56 4.12 9.03
C SER A 42 20.83 5.45 9.74
N PHE A 43 20.03 6.49 9.49
CA PHE A 43 20.15 7.78 10.19
C PHE A 43 19.53 7.77 11.59
N PHE A 44 18.73 6.76 11.92
CA PHE A 44 18.27 6.53 13.29
C PHE A 44 19.42 6.03 14.15
N THR A 45 19.45 6.45 15.42
CA THR A 45 20.34 5.83 16.41
C THR A 45 19.89 4.40 16.70
N LYS A 46 20.77 3.61 17.32
CA LYS A 46 20.42 2.24 17.75
C LYS A 46 19.19 2.22 18.67
N GLU A 47 19.08 3.18 19.58
CA GLU A 47 17.96 3.30 20.51
C GLU A 47 16.67 3.69 19.80
N GLU A 48 16.72 4.65 18.87
CA GLU A 48 15.57 5.05 18.05
C GLU A 48 15.05 3.88 17.20
N ALA A 49 15.97 3.14 16.55
CA ALA A 49 15.61 1.96 15.77
C ALA A 49 14.99 0.87 16.65
N GLN A 50 15.54 0.63 17.84
CA GLN A 50 14.99 -0.34 18.79
C GLN A 50 13.59 0.07 19.29
N ASN A 51 13.33 1.37 19.45
CA ASN A 51 12.00 1.86 19.80
C ASN A 51 10.98 1.64 18.67
N ILE A 52 11.40 1.84 17.41
CA ILE A 52 10.58 1.50 16.24
C ILE A 52 10.27 -0.01 16.27
N ASP A 53 11.28 -0.87 16.40
CA ASP A 53 11.07 -2.32 16.43
C ASP A 53 10.16 -2.77 17.59
N ASN A 54 10.29 -2.19 18.79
CA ASN A 54 9.41 -2.48 19.92
C ASN A 54 7.95 -2.10 19.61
N THR A 55 7.74 -0.95 18.96
CA THR A 55 6.41 -0.49 18.54
C THR A 55 5.81 -1.44 17.50
N LEU A 56 6.60 -1.92 16.54
CA LEU A 56 6.15 -2.91 15.56
C LEU A 56 5.73 -4.21 16.26
N ARG A 57 6.52 -4.72 17.20
CA ARG A 57 6.17 -5.92 17.99
C ARG A 57 4.89 -5.75 18.80
N GLN A 58 4.64 -4.56 19.33
CA GLN A 58 3.39 -4.25 20.03
C GLN A 58 2.18 -4.35 19.08
N ILE A 59 2.31 -3.86 17.84
CA ILE A 59 1.25 -4.01 16.83
C ILE A 59 1.04 -5.50 16.49
N GLU A 60 2.12 -6.27 16.35
CA GLU A 60 2.03 -7.71 16.06
C GLU A 60 1.36 -8.50 17.19
N SER A 61 1.58 -8.11 18.45
CA SER A 61 0.99 -8.80 19.61
C SER A 61 -0.51 -8.53 19.76
N GLN A 62 -1.01 -7.42 19.20
CA GLN A 62 -2.40 -6.98 19.31
C GLN A 62 -3.19 -7.19 18.01
N SER A 63 -2.56 -7.68 16.94
CA SER A 63 -3.20 -7.84 15.63
C SER A 63 -2.67 -9.05 14.85
N CYS A 64 -3.24 -9.30 13.67
CA CYS A 64 -2.72 -10.29 12.72
C CYS A 64 -1.66 -9.74 11.76
N ILE A 65 -1.31 -8.44 11.87
CA ILE A 65 -0.27 -7.83 11.03
C ILE A 65 1.10 -8.38 11.41
N ARG A 66 1.94 -8.62 10.41
CA ARG A 66 3.32 -9.10 10.58
C ARG A 66 4.28 -8.20 9.83
N PHE A 67 5.33 -7.74 10.50
CA PHE A 67 6.40 -6.97 9.92
C PHE A 67 7.59 -7.88 9.64
N ARG A 68 8.21 -7.72 8.47
CA ARG A 68 9.44 -8.45 8.15
C ARG A 68 10.45 -7.56 7.46
N PRO A 69 11.76 -7.86 7.55
CA PRO A 69 12.76 -7.17 6.76
C PRO A 69 12.44 -7.22 5.26
N LYS A 70 12.53 -6.07 4.61
CA LYS A 70 12.40 -5.92 3.16
C LYS A 70 13.47 -6.75 2.46
N GLN A 71 13.06 -7.46 1.42
CA GLN A 71 13.90 -8.23 0.51
C GLN A 71 14.03 -7.49 -0.84
N TRP A 72 15.00 -7.90 -1.65
CA TRP A 72 15.28 -7.26 -2.94
C TRP A 72 14.09 -7.34 -3.92
N TYR A 73 13.25 -8.36 -3.83
CA TYR A 73 12.07 -8.57 -4.67
C TYR A 73 10.80 -7.86 -4.17
N ASP A 74 10.84 -7.21 -3.01
CA ASP A 74 9.67 -6.49 -2.49
C ASP A 74 9.52 -5.15 -3.17
N TRP A 75 8.69 -5.08 -4.20
CA TRP A 75 8.37 -3.81 -4.85
C TRP A 75 7.69 -2.83 -3.89
N ASN A 76 6.66 -3.32 -3.18
CA ASN A 76 5.91 -2.53 -2.21
C ASN A 76 6.44 -2.78 -0.79
N SER A 77 6.81 -1.71 -0.09
CA SER A 77 7.38 -1.80 1.27
C SER A 77 7.17 -0.50 2.06
N VAL A 78 7.39 -0.56 3.36
CA VAL A 78 7.46 0.63 4.23
C VAL A 78 8.92 1.01 4.46
N PHE A 79 9.20 2.31 4.42
CA PHE A 79 10.50 2.88 4.80
C PHE A 79 10.34 3.84 5.96
N PHE A 80 10.99 3.58 7.08
CA PHE A 80 11.04 4.54 8.17
C PHE A 80 12.22 5.49 7.94
N GLN A 81 11.94 6.79 7.87
CA GLN A 81 12.94 7.84 7.67
C GLN A 81 12.77 8.96 8.71
N ILE A 82 13.85 9.68 8.99
CA ILE A 82 13.79 10.87 9.86
C ILE A 82 13.03 11.99 9.17
N GLY A 83 12.00 12.51 9.84
CA GLY A 83 11.20 13.65 9.43
C GLY A 83 11.73 14.96 10.01
N ILE A 84 12.18 15.87 9.14
CA ILE A 84 12.62 17.21 9.55
C ILE A 84 11.45 18.18 9.83
N LYS A 85 10.29 17.98 9.19
CA LYS A 85 9.10 18.83 9.31
C LYS A 85 8.06 18.31 10.31
N GLY A 86 8.35 17.20 11.00
CA GLY A 86 7.38 16.50 11.84
C GLY A 86 7.14 15.06 11.40
N CYS A 87 6.01 14.51 11.84
CA CYS A 87 5.58 13.16 11.49
C CYS A 87 4.64 13.20 10.28
N SER A 88 4.95 12.46 9.23
CA SER A 88 4.12 12.40 8.02
C SER A 88 4.34 11.08 7.25
N THR A 89 3.50 10.80 6.27
CA THR A 89 3.67 9.64 5.38
C THR A 89 3.38 10.00 3.93
N THR A 90 4.08 9.34 2.99
CA THR A 90 3.87 9.54 1.54
C THR A 90 2.62 8.86 1.01
N GLY A 91 2.00 7.97 1.78
CA GLY A 91 0.80 7.27 1.38
C GLY A 91 0.12 6.54 2.54
N ILE A 92 -1.18 6.36 2.42
CA ILE A 92 -1.96 5.57 3.37
C ILE A 92 -2.18 4.18 2.74
N GLY A 93 -2.09 3.15 3.59
CA GLY A 93 -2.35 1.77 3.19
C GLY A 93 -1.39 1.19 2.15
N TYR A 94 -1.72 0.00 1.68
CA TYR A 94 -1.08 -0.64 0.54
C TYR A 94 -1.57 -0.02 -0.78
N HIS A 95 -0.67 0.10 -1.76
CA HIS A 95 -1.05 0.44 -3.13
C HIS A 95 -0.08 -0.24 -4.10
N PRO A 96 -0.56 -1.10 -5.02
CA PRO A 96 0.27 -1.99 -5.84
C PRO A 96 1.27 -1.23 -6.73
N PHE A 97 0.94 -0.02 -7.15
CA PHE A 97 1.77 0.79 -8.06
C PHE A 97 2.61 1.87 -7.35
N ARG A 98 2.55 1.97 -6.01
CA ARG A 98 3.28 3.03 -5.29
C ARG A 98 4.75 2.67 -5.08
N GLY A 99 5.04 1.37 -4.92
CA GLY A 99 6.34 0.92 -4.46
C GLY A 99 6.51 1.22 -2.97
N THR A 100 7.49 2.04 -2.61
CA THR A 100 7.80 2.30 -1.20
C THR A 100 6.93 3.42 -0.60
N THR A 101 6.29 3.13 0.53
CA THR A 101 5.63 4.13 1.37
C THR A 101 6.61 4.58 2.46
N THR A 102 6.97 5.86 2.47
CA THR A 102 7.88 6.40 3.47
C THR A 102 7.07 6.96 4.64
N ILE A 103 7.44 6.58 5.85
CA ILE A 103 6.94 7.14 7.10
C ILE A 103 8.07 7.99 7.68
N TYR A 104 7.83 9.30 7.74
CA TYR A 104 8.72 10.26 8.36
C TYR A 104 8.39 10.35 9.85
N LEU A 105 9.39 10.06 10.70
CA LEU A 105 9.29 10.17 12.15
C LEU A 105 10.13 11.35 12.64
N LYS A 106 9.51 12.27 13.38
CA LYS A 106 10.25 13.33 14.07
C LYS A 106 11.00 12.72 15.26
N ARG A 107 12.22 13.18 15.52
CA ARG A 107 12.92 12.84 16.77
C ARG A 107 12.14 13.40 17.98
N PRO A 108 12.10 12.65 19.09
CA PRO A 108 11.68 13.23 20.37
C PRO A 108 12.64 14.39 20.68
N GLY A 109 12.07 15.56 20.95
CA GLY A 109 12.80 16.77 21.32
C GLY A 109 12.73 17.03 22.81
#